data_AF-A0A418RDF2-F1
#
_entry.id   AF-A0A418RDF2-F1
#
_cell.length_a   1.000
_cell.length_b   1.000
_cell.length_c   1.000
_cell.angle_alpha   90.00
_cell.angle_beta   90.00
_cell.angle_gamma   90.00
#
_symmetry.space_group_name_H-M   'P 1'
#
loop_
_entity.id
_entity.type
_entity.pdbx_description
1 polymer ?
#
loop_
_entity_poly.entity_id
_entity_poly.type
_entity_poly.pdbx_seq_one_letter_code
_entity_poly.pdbx_strand_id
1 'polypeptide(L)'
;MGAVIVWHPDGRRVLRDQGGWPTLTAEPREPLAEVARSTWQLECWVLHDGGHPVGRPEPAHLRALSPTCPPGLVWADADQPPLQRAWQRPSWPEDAAQLIDTALAQTGRTRTGRPRPVHSTDLVSVIQADTTAGPVYFRASHTGREAAVTTHLARHHAHLTPPLLWADETRGMLLTGSGGELLDGVGDLAPWEDAVTRLAHFQLQADSASR
;
A
#
# COMPACT_ATOMS: atom_id res chain seq x y z
N MET A 1 3.25 -21.71 -4.69
CA MET A 1 4.48 -21.45 -5.48
C MET A 1 4.09 -20.62 -6.69
N GLY A 2 4.46 -19.33 -6.71
CA GLY A 2 4.08 -18.41 -7.77
C GLY A 2 5.31 -17.77 -8.41
N ALA A 3 5.27 -17.56 -9.73
CA ALA A 3 6.28 -16.75 -10.41
C ALA A 3 6.24 -15.32 -9.85
N VAL A 4 7.41 -14.69 -9.71
CA VAL A 4 7.50 -13.28 -9.30
C VAL A 4 8.38 -12.51 -10.25
N ILE A 5 7.99 -11.26 -10.50
CA ILE A 5 8.77 -10.31 -11.28
C ILE A 5 9.39 -9.33 -10.30
N VAL A 6 10.70 -9.46 -10.08
CA VAL A 6 11.46 -8.54 -9.22
C VAL A 6 12.19 -7.55 -10.10
N TRP A 7 11.77 -6.30 -10.07
CA TRP A 7 12.42 -5.19 -10.76
C TRP A 7 13.68 -4.78 -10.02
N HIS A 8 14.75 -4.53 -10.78
CA HIS A 8 15.96 -3.89 -10.28
C HIS A 8 15.64 -2.43 -9.86
N PRO A 9 16.38 -1.83 -8.89
CA PRO A 9 16.17 -0.43 -8.48
C PRO A 9 16.14 0.61 -9.60
N ASP A 10 16.79 0.34 -10.74
CA ASP A 10 16.83 1.22 -11.92
C ASP A 10 15.54 1.21 -12.76
N GLY A 11 14.61 0.29 -12.46
CA GLY A 11 13.34 0.14 -13.16
C GLY A 11 13.45 -0.36 -14.61
N ARG A 12 14.62 -0.82 -15.04
CA ARG A 12 14.88 -1.29 -16.41
C ARG A 12 15.16 -2.77 -16.49
N ARG A 13 15.77 -3.32 -15.45
CA ARG A 13 16.13 -4.73 -15.36
C ARG A 13 15.19 -5.48 -14.43
N VAL A 14 15.13 -6.79 -14.61
CA VAL A 14 14.36 -7.73 -13.82
C VAL A 14 15.23 -8.93 -13.43
N LEU A 15 14.90 -9.53 -12.29
CA LEU A 15 15.58 -10.71 -11.79
C LEU A 15 15.13 -11.94 -12.59
N ARG A 16 16.07 -12.78 -12.99
CA ARG A 16 15.85 -14.00 -13.76
C ARG A 16 16.58 -15.19 -13.14
N ASP A 17 15.99 -16.36 -13.30
CA ASP A 17 16.62 -17.66 -13.10
C ASP A 17 16.93 -18.31 -14.48
N GLN A 18 17.68 -19.41 -14.52
CA GLN A 18 18.06 -20.14 -15.74
C GLN A 18 16.86 -20.54 -16.61
N GLY A 19 15.68 -20.72 -16.01
CA GLY A 19 14.44 -21.13 -16.67
C GLY A 19 13.39 -20.03 -16.89
N GLY A 20 13.67 -18.77 -16.51
CA GLY A 20 12.73 -17.66 -16.68
C GLY A 20 12.54 -16.82 -15.42
N TRP A 21 11.28 -16.61 -15.02
CA TRP A 21 10.97 -15.84 -13.81
C TRP A 21 11.34 -16.62 -12.55
N PRO A 22 12.00 -15.98 -11.57
CA PRO A 22 12.24 -16.63 -10.29
C PRO A 22 10.89 -16.92 -9.63
N THR A 23 10.91 -17.93 -8.77
CA THR A 23 9.71 -18.43 -8.11
C THR A 23 9.85 -18.26 -6.62
N LEU A 24 8.78 -17.81 -5.98
CA LEU A 24 8.73 -17.59 -4.55
C LEU A 24 7.60 -18.42 -3.94
N THR A 25 7.92 -19.16 -2.89
CA THR A 25 6.97 -20.01 -2.17
C THR A 25 6.63 -19.32 -0.87
N ALA A 26 5.40 -18.86 -0.77
CA ALA A 26 4.84 -18.18 0.39
C ALA A 26 3.51 -18.85 0.76
N GLU A 27 3.22 -18.94 2.04
CA GLU A 27 1.91 -19.34 2.54
C GLU A 27 0.86 -18.25 2.25
N PRO A 28 -0.45 -18.59 2.19
CA PRO A 28 -1.49 -17.58 2.06
C PRO A 28 -1.35 -16.49 3.12
N ARG A 29 -1.38 -15.23 2.66
CA ARG A 29 -1.22 -14.02 3.50
C ARG A 29 0.17 -13.81 4.11
N GLU A 30 1.14 -14.66 3.84
CA GLU A 30 2.52 -14.41 4.22
C GLU A 30 3.08 -13.18 3.46
N PRO A 31 3.75 -12.23 4.12
CA PRO A 31 4.24 -11.02 3.45
C PRO A 31 5.35 -11.33 2.43
N LEU A 32 5.07 -11.13 1.14
CA LEU A 32 6.01 -11.47 0.04
C LEU A 32 7.39 -10.80 0.19
N ALA A 33 7.46 -9.60 0.74
CA ALA A 33 8.73 -8.92 0.99
C ALA A 33 9.58 -9.59 2.09
N GLU A 34 8.95 -10.22 3.08
CA GLU A 34 9.64 -11.01 4.12
C GLU A 34 10.14 -12.34 3.56
N VAL A 35 9.33 -13.00 2.73
CA VAL A 35 9.72 -14.23 2.05
C VAL A 35 10.88 -13.99 1.08
N ALA A 36 10.86 -12.88 0.33
CA ALA A 36 11.98 -12.53 -0.56
C ALA A 36 13.26 -12.26 0.26
N ARG A 37 13.13 -11.60 1.42
CA ARG A 37 14.25 -11.32 2.31
C ARG A 37 14.85 -12.59 2.91
N SER A 38 14.02 -13.52 3.39
CA SER A 38 14.49 -14.78 3.99
C SER A 38 15.07 -15.74 2.94
N THR A 39 14.48 -15.79 1.75
CA THR A 39 14.87 -16.72 0.67
C THR A 39 16.09 -16.22 -0.10
N TRP A 40 16.14 -14.92 -0.41
CA TRP A 40 17.12 -14.34 -1.33
C TRP A 40 18.01 -13.26 -0.70
N GLN A 41 17.85 -12.99 0.59
CA GLN A 41 18.53 -11.88 1.28
C GLN A 41 18.30 -10.53 0.57
N LEU A 42 17.12 -10.38 -0.04
CA LEU A 42 16.76 -9.25 -0.87
C LEU A 42 15.62 -8.46 -0.23
N GLU A 43 15.90 -7.22 0.15
CA GLU A 43 14.84 -6.30 0.57
C GLU A 43 14.05 -5.83 -0.64
N CYS A 44 12.72 -5.93 -0.55
CA CYS A 44 11.82 -5.65 -1.65
C CYS A 44 10.69 -4.71 -1.24
N TRP A 45 10.27 -3.89 -2.20
CA TRP A 45 9.01 -3.16 -2.18
C TRP A 45 7.95 -3.93 -2.97
N VAL A 46 6.78 -4.18 -2.38
CA VAL A 46 5.68 -4.83 -3.11
C VAL A 46 4.96 -3.81 -3.99
N LEU A 47 5.04 -3.99 -5.31
CA LEU A 47 4.34 -3.15 -6.29
C LEU A 47 2.94 -3.70 -6.58
N HIS A 48 2.80 -5.02 -6.60
CA HIS A 48 1.54 -5.75 -6.76
C HIS A 48 1.68 -7.16 -6.20
N ASP A 49 0.66 -7.65 -5.51
CA ASP A 49 0.71 -8.94 -4.82
C ASP A 49 0.33 -10.15 -5.68
N GLY A 50 -0.01 -9.98 -6.96
CA GLY A 50 -0.45 -11.08 -7.84
C GLY A 50 -1.77 -11.73 -7.40
N GLY A 51 -2.50 -11.12 -6.47
CA GLY A 51 -3.62 -11.76 -5.78
C GLY A 51 -3.20 -12.93 -4.89
N HIS A 52 -1.95 -12.95 -4.41
CA HIS A 52 -1.41 -13.96 -3.49
C HIS A 52 -2.32 -14.25 -2.28
N PRO A 53 -2.91 -13.25 -1.59
CA PRO A 53 -3.78 -13.50 -0.44
C PRO A 53 -5.08 -14.27 -0.76
N VAL A 54 -5.48 -14.32 -2.03
CA VAL A 54 -6.70 -14.99 -2.52
C VAL A 54 -6.41 -16.14 -3.48
N GLY A 55 -5.14 -16.57 -3.58
CA GLY A 55 -4.73 -17.74 -4.35
C GLY A 55 -4.85 -17.58 -5.87
N ARG A 56 -4.75 -16.34 -6.39
CA ARG A 56 -4.71 -16.13 -7.85
C ARG A 56 -3.35 -16.52 -8.42
N PRO A 57 -3.31 -17.00 -9.68
CA PRO A 57 -2.08 -17.46 -10.32
C PRO A 57 -1.30 -16.34 -11.02
N GLU A 58 -1.59 -15.06 -10.75
CA GLU A 58 -0.90 -13.96 -11.41
C GLU A 58 0.48 -13.73 -10.78
N PRO A 59 1.51 -13.38 -11.57
CA PRO A 59 2.81 -13.08 -11.00
C PRO A 59 2.73 -11.88 -10.06
N ALA A 60 3.35 -11.97 -8.88
CA ALA A 60 3.52 -10.81 -8.03
C ALA A 60 4.65 -9.92 -8.56
N HIS A 61 4.50 -8.60 -8.42
CA HIS A 61 5.50 -7.62 -8.83
C HIS A 61 6.15 -7.00 -7.60
N LEU A 62 7.46 -7.15 -7.52
CA LEU A 62 8.31 -6.58 -6.48
C LEU A 62 9.33 -5.64 -7.11
N ARG A 63 9.90 -4.75 -6.32
CA ARG A 63 11.11 -4.00 -6.68
C ARG A 63 12.16 -4.21 -5.60
N ALA A 64 13.34 -4.66 -5.99
CA ALA A 64 14.47 -4.72 -5.08
C ALA A 64 14.85 -3.30 -4.61
N LEU A 65 15.21 -3.17 -3.34
CA LEU A 65 15.68 -1.91 -2.75
C LEU A 65 17.20 -1.73 -2.89
N SER A 66 17.91 -2.77 -3.32
CA SER A 66 19.36 -2.80 -3.55
C SER A 66 19.67 -3.40 -4.93
N PRO A 67 20.77 -2.98 -5.59
CA PRO A 67 21.22 -3.60 -6.85
C PRO A 67 21.87 -4.97 -6.64
N THR A 68 22.07 -5.42 -5.39
CA THR A 68 22.67 -6.73 -5.10
C THR A 68 21.85 -7.86 -5.72
N CYS A 69 22.50 -8.70 -6.53
CA CYS A 69 21.88 -9.87 -7.13
C CYS A 69 22.00 -11.08 -6.18
N PRO A 70 20.91 -11.79 -5.86
CA PRO A 70 20.99 -13.03 -5.09
C PRO A 70 21.80 -14.11 -5.81
N PRO A 71 22.48 -15.03 -5.07
CA PRO A 71 23.20 -16.15 -5.67
C PRO A 71 22.31 -17.02 -6.55
N GLY A 72 22.83 -17.42 -7.72
CA GLY A 72 22.11 -18.26 -8.68
C GLY A 72 21.11 -17.53 -9.58
N LEU A 73 20.86 -16.23 -9.33
CA LEU A 73 19.99 -15.39 -10.15
C LEU A 73 20.83 -14.34 -10.90
N VAL A 74 20.23 -13.73 -11.92
CA VAL A 74 20.85 -12.67 -12.73
C VAL A 74 19.89 -11.51 -12.98
N TRP A 75 20.43 -10.30 -13.08
CA TRP A 75 19.70 -9.14 -13.61
C TRP A 75 19.74 -9.17 -15.15
N ALA A 76 18.58 -9.11 -15.79
CA ALA A 76 18.45 -9.02 -17.24
C ALA A 76 17.57 -7.82 -17.62
N ASP A 77 17.73 -7.28 -18.82
CA ASP A 77 16.84 -6.22 -19.31
C ASP A 77 15.39 -6.72 -19.38
N ALA A 78 14.46 -5.87 -18.97
CA ALA A 78 13.04 -6.19 -18.99
C ALA A 78 12.50 -6.15 -20.43
N ASP A 79 11.97 -7.28 -20.84
CA ASP A 79 11.36 -7.53 -22.14
C ASP A 79 9.83 -7.31 -22.13
N GLN A 80 9.27 -6.89 -20.99
CA GLN A 80 7.86 -6.49 -20.85
C GLN A 80 7.72 -5.09 -20.25
N PRO A 81 6.71 -4.31 -20.69
CA PRO A 81 6.44 -3.02 -20.09
C PRO A 81 5.93 -3.20 -18.64
N PRO A 82 6.24 -2.25 -17.74
CA PRO A 82 5.61 -2.21 -16.42
C PRO A 82 4.08 -2.20 -16.51
N LEU A 83 3.44 -2.69 -15.46
CA LEU A 83 1.98 -2.63 -15.33
C LEU A 83 1.47 -1.17 -15.39
N GLN A 84 0.20 -1.02 -15.80
CA GLN A 84 -0.37 0.26 -16.22
C GLN A 84 -0.59 1.24 -15.06
N ARG A 85 -0.90 0.75 -13.86
CA ARG A 85 -1.18 1.62 -12.70
C ARG A 85 0.10 2.27 -12.20
N ALA A 86 -0.01 3.53 -11.78
CA ALA A 86 1.14 4.27 -11.25
C ALA A 86 1.87 3.49 -10.15
N TRP A 87 1.12 2.86 -9.24
CA TRP A 87 1.70 2.12 -8.12
C TRP A 87 2.31 0.76 -8.43
N GLN A 88 2.12 0.28 -9.65
CA GLN A 88 2.69 -0.97 -10.11
C GLN A 88 3.98 -0.74 -10.93
N ARG A 89 4.35 0.52 -11.16
CA ARG A 89 5.58 0.90 -11.88
C ARG A 89 6.79 0.80 -10.95
N PRO A 90 7.98 0.43 -11.47
CA PRO A 90 9.20 0.39 -10.66
C PRO A 90 9.61 1.73 -10.05
N SER A 91 9.19 2.86 -10.63
CA SER A 91 9.44 4.20 -10.07
C SER A 91 8.55 4.56 -8.87
N TRP A 92 7.53 3.74 -8.59
CA TRP A 92 6.50 4.10 -7.61
C TRP A 92 7.02 4.44 -6.22
N PRO A 93 8.02 3.74 -5.64
CA PRO A 93 8.49 4.08 -4.30
C PRO A 93 9.02 5.52 -4.21
N GLU A 94 9.72 5.99 -5.23
CA GLU A 94 10.20 7.37 -5.33
C GLU A 94 9.04 8.35 -5.59
N ASP A 95 8.19 8.04 -6.56
CA ASP A 95 7.05 8.89 -6.93
C ASP A 95 6.11 9.10 -5.73
N ALA A 96 5.79 8.02 -5.00
CA ALA A 96 4.97 8.05 -3.81
C ALA A 96 5.66 8.80 -2.66
N ALA A 97 6.96 8.62 -2.45
CA ALA A 97 7.70 9.37 -1.43
C ALA A 97 7.61 10.89 -1.70
N GLN A 98 7.79 11.31 -2.95
CA GLN A 98 7.67 12.72 -3.33
C GLN A 98 6.26 13.27 -3.14
N LEU A 99 5.23 12.50 -3.48
CA LEU A 99 3.82 12.87 -3.25
C LEU A 99 3.51 13.00 -1.75
N ILE A 100 3.98 12.05 -0.94
CA ILE A 100 3.86 12.09 0.52
C ILE A 100 4.54 13.33 1.07
N ASP A 101 5.78 13.61 0.68
CA ASP A 101 6.54 14.75 1.18
C ASP A 101 5.88 16.08 0.79
N THR A 102 5.33 16.17 -0.43
CA THR A 102 4.56 17.33 -0.90
C THR A 102 3.29 17.54 -0.08
N ALA A 103 2.54 16.46 0.19
CA ALA A 103 1.32 16.51 1.00
C ALA A 103 1.63 16.87 2.47
N LEU A 104 2.69 16.31 3.05
CA LEU A 104 3.10 16.59 4.42
C LEU A 104 3.55 18.05 4.60
N ALA A 105 4.26 18.61 3.62
CA ALA A 105 4.70 20.01 3.66
C ALA A 105 3.51 20.99 3.81
N GLN A 106 2.36 20.69 3.21
CA GLN A 106 1.13 21.51 3.33
C GLN A 106 0.55 21.52 4.75
N THR A 107 0.91 20.54 5.58
CA THR A 107 0.45 20.39 6.97
C THR A 107 1.55 20.69 8.00
N GLY A 108 2.70 21.21 7.56
CA GLY A 108 3.84 21.48 8.43
C GLY A 108 4.48 20.22 9.04
N ARG A 109 4.28 19.06 8.41
CA ARG A 109 4.84 17.78 8.85
C ARG A 109 6.03 17.39 7.98
N THR A 110 6.89 16.52 8.52
CA THR A 110 8.02 15.97 7.77
C THR A 110 8.17 14.49 8.10
N ARG A 111 8.46 13.69 7.07
CA ARG A 111 8.73 12.27 7.19
C ARG A 111 10.09 12.02 7.85
N THR A 112 10.18 11.06 8.77
CA THR A 112 11.39 10.76 9.57
C THR A 112 12.16 9.53 9.10
N GLY A 113 11.64 8.78 8.13
CA GLY A 113 12.28 7.58 7.58
C GLY A 113 11.72 7.22 6.21
N ARG A 114 12.25 6.17 5.56
CA ARG A 114 11.74 5.71 4.26
C ARG A 114 10.28 5.23 4.41
N PRO A 115 9.35 5.59 3.48
CA PRO A 115 8.02 5.00 3.49
C PRO A 115 8.09 3.49 3.28
N ARG A 116 7.08 2.76 3.75
CA ARG A 116 7.02 1.29 3.67
C ARG A 116 5.69 0.88 3.02
N PRO A 117 5.68 -0.05 2.06
CA PRO A 117 4.43 -0.58 1.54
C PRO A 117 3.72 -1.37 2.64
N VAL A 118 2.43 -1.12 2.79
CA VAL A 118 1.54 -1.89 3.69
C VAL A 118 0.76 -2.91 2.87
N HIS A 119 0.24 -2.48 1.72
CA HIS A 119 -0.59 -3.31 0.85
C HIS A 119 -0.55 -2.79 -0.58
N SER A 120 -0.55 -3.67 -1.59
CA SER A 120 -0.58 -3.25 -3.00
C SER A 120 -1.22 -4.31 -3.90
N THR A 121 -2.30 -3.94 -4.58
CA THR A 121 -3.13 -4.78 -5.47
C THR A 121 -3.45 -4.04 -6.77
N ASP A 122 -4.31 -4.59 -7.62
CA ASP A 122 -4.80 -3.91 -8.83
C ASP A 122 -5.68 -2.69 -8.57
N LEU A 123 -6.27 -2.63 -7.37
CA LEU A 123 -7.25 -1.60 -7.04
C LEU A 123 -6.66 -0.49 -6.18
N VAL A 124 -5.63 -0.80 -5.39
CA VAL A 124 -5.11 0.11 -4.37
C VAL A 124 -3.65 -0.18 -4.03
N SER A 125 -2.90 0.87 -3.67
CA SER A 125 -1.64 0.80 -2.94
C SER A 125 -1.75 1.63 -1.66
N VAL A 126 -1.31 1.07 -0.54
CA VAL A 126 -1.25 1.71 0.77
C VAL A 126 0.19 1.72 1.25
N ILE A 127 0.67 2.88 1.65
CA ILE A 127 2.04 3.15 2.09
C ILE A 127 1.98 3.82 3.45
N GLN A 128 2.75 3.31 4.40
CA GLN A 128 2.96 3.96 5.69
C GLN A 128 4.22 4.82 5.63
N ALA A 129 4.18 6.00 6.23
CA ALA A 129 5.37 6.81 6.50
C ALA A 129 5.34 7.29 7.95
N ASP A 130 6.50 7.20 8.62
CA ASP A 130 6.66 7.76 9.95
C ASP A 130 6.98 9.26 9.83
N THR A 131 6.38 10.11 10.68
CA THR A 131 6.55 11.57 10.63
C THR A 131 6.83 12.16 12.01
N THR A 132 7.18 13.44 12.04
CA THR A 132 7.35 14.22 13.29
C THR A 132 6.08 14.30 14.16
N ALA A 133 4.90 13.97 13.61
CA ALA A 133 3.61 14.03 14.28
C ALA A 133 2.90 12.66 14.30
N GLY A 134 3.67 11.57 14.28
CA GLY A 134 3.17 10.19 14.25
C GLY A 134 3.07 9.61 12.85
N PRO A 135 2.65 8.34 12.71
CA PRO A 135 2.56 7.68 11.41
C PRO A 135 1.41 8.25 10.57
N VAL A 136 1.63 8.26 9.26
CA VAL A 136 0.64 8.62 8.24
C VAL A 136 0.49 7.49 7.22
N TYR A 137 -0.68 7.43 6.59
CA TYR A 137 -1.02 6.43 5.60
C TYR A 137 -1.41 7.11 4.30
N PHE A 138 -0.60 6.89 3.27
CA PHE A 138 -0.87 7.31 1.92
C PHE A 138 -1.56 6.18 1.16
N ARG A 139 -2.64 6.51 0.46
CA ARG A 139 -3.39 5.56 -0.34
C ARG A 139 -3.54 6.11 -1.75
N ALA A 140 -3.19 5.29 -2.74
CA ALA A 140 -3.51 5.51 -4.14
C ALA A 140 -4.51 4.44 -4.59
N SER A 141 -5.61 4.85 -5.22
CA SER A 141 -6.69 3.95 -5.65
C SER A 141 -6.95 4.10 -7.14
N HIS A 142 -7.54 3.08 -7.76
CA HIS A 142 -7.88 3.12 -9.19
C HIS A 142 -8.84 4.26 -9.55
N THR A 143 -9.75 4.61 -8.64
CA THR A 143 -10.74 5.68 -8.88
C THR A 143 -10.67 6.75 -7.81
N GLY A 144 -11.14 7.94 -8.16
CA GLY A 144 -11.32 9.07 -7.26
C GLY A 144 -12.34 8.88 -6.14
N ARG A 145 -13.18 7.83 -6.21
CA ARG A 145 -14.35 7.68 -5.34
C ARG A 145 -13.98 7.60 -3.86
N GLU A 146 -12.95 6.83 -3.52
CA GLU A 146 -12.50 6.70 -2.13
C GLU A 146 -12.05 8.05 -1.57
N ALA A 147 -11.25 8.79 -2.32
CA ALA A 147 -10.79 10.12 -1.93
C ALA A 147 -11.96 11.10 -1.79
N ALA A 148 -12.90 11.10 -2.73
CA ALA A 148 -14.07 11.97 -2.69
C ALA A 148 -14.99 11.68 -1.48
N VAL A 149 -15.30 10.40 -1.24
CA VAL A 149 -16.11 9.99 -0.07
C VAL A 149 -15.38 10.31 1.23
N THR A 150 -14.08 10.03 1.32
CA THR A 150 -13.28 10.33 2.51
C THR A 150 -13.22 11.84 2.78
N THR A 151 -13.04 12.66 1.75
CA THR A 151 -13.10 14.12 1.86
C THR A 151 -14.47 14.58 2.34
N HIS A 152 -15.55 14.02 1.81
CA HIS A 152 -16.90 14.35 2.25
C HIS A 152 -17.12 13.98 3.73
N LEU A 153 -16.75 12.77 4.13
CA LEU A 153 -16.87 12.29 5.52
C LEU A 153 -16.00 13.11 6.46
N ALA A 154 -14.76 13.43 6.11
CA ALA A 154 -13.87 14.24 6.94
C ALA A 154 -14.43 15.66 7.17
N ARG A 155 -15.17 16.22 6.21
CA ARG A 155 -15.80 17.55 6.35
C ARG A 155 -17.02 17.54 7.26
N HIS A 156 -17.85 16.50 7.21
CA HIS A 156 -19.14 16.47 7.92
C HIS A 156 -19.12 15.62 9.20
N HIS A 157 -18.19 14.67 9.28
CA HIS A 157 -18.09 13.64 10.31
C HIS A 157 -16.63 13.36 10.69
N ALA A 158 -15.83 14.41 10.89
CA ALA A 158 -14.39 14.29 11.17
C ALA A 158 -14.04 13.31 12.32
N HIS A 159 -14.93 13.17 13.31
CA HIS A 159 -14.74 12.27 14.46
C HIS A 159 -14.96 10.78 14.14
N LEU A 160 -15.47 10.45 12.95
CA LEU A 160 -15.69 9.06 12.48
C LEU A 160 -14.61 8.59 11.49
N THR A 161 -13.65 9.46 11.14
CA THR A 161 -12.61 9.15 10.16
C THR A 161 -11.24 9.41 10.76
N PRO A 162 -10.18 8.69 10.34
CA PRO A 162 -8.82 9.12 10.58
C PRO A 162 -8.61 10.56 10.08
N PRO A 163 -7.73 11.36 10.72
CA PRO A 163 -7.49 12.73 10.31
C PRO A 163 -7.06 12.81 8.83
N LEU A 164 -7.86 13.44 7.98
CA LEU A 164 -7.52 13.66 6.57
C LEU A 164 -6.53 14.82 6.47
N LEU A 165 -5.31 14.53 5.99
CA LEU A 165 -4.22 15.50 5.86
C LEU A 165 -4.16 16.10 4.47
N TRP A 166 -4.48 15.31 3.44
CA TRP A 166 -4.44 15.72 2.04
C TRP A 166 -5.26 14.76 1.19
N ALA A 167 -5.83 15.26 0.08
CA ALA A 167 -6.50 14.43 -0.92
C ALA A 167 -6.36 15.03 -2.34
N ASP A 168 -6.27 14.16 -3.33
CA ASP A 168 -6.44 14.44 -4.75
C ASP A 168 -7.48 13.46 -5.31
N GLU A 169 -8.72 13.95 -5.41
CA GLU A 169 -9.86 13.17 -5.87
C GLU A 169 -9.74 12.77 -7.34
N THR A 170 -9.06 13.58 -8.16
CA THR A 170 -8.90 13.26 -9.60
C THR A 170 -7.92 12.11 -9.79
N ARG A 171 -6.84 12.07 -8.99
CA ARG A 171 -5.84 11.00 -9.02
C ARG A 171 -6.18 9.82 -8.11
N GLY A 172 -7.26 9.90 -7.33
CA GLY A 172 -7.66 8.85 -6.38
C GLY A 172 -6.66 8.65 -5.25
N MET A 173 -6.04 9.74 -4.79
CA MET A 173 -5.00 9.69 -3.77
C MET A 173 -5.45 10.42 -2.51
N LEU A 174 -5.05 9.91 -1.34
CA LEU A 174 -5.29 10.56 -0.06
C LEU A 174 -4.17 10.24 0.93
N LEU A 175 -3.96 11.15 1.88
CA LEU A 175 -3.05 11.00 3.01
C LEU A 175 -3.82 11.22 4.31
N THR A 176 -3.74 10.25 5.21
CA THR A 176 -4.40 10.30 6.52
C THR A 176 -3.39 10.15 7.66
N GLY A 177 -3.72 10.68 8.83
CA GLY A 177 -3.07 10.29 10.08
C GLY A 177 -3.46 8.88 10.50
N SER A 178 -2.89 8.39 11.61
CA SER A 178 -3.29 7.11 12.20
C SER A 178 -4.77 7.12 12.63
N GLY A 179 -5.47 6.01 12.36
CA GLY A 179 -6.80 5.71 12.90
C GLY A 179 -6.78 5.05 14.27
N GLY A 180 -5.59 4.80 14.84
CA GLY A 180 -5.42 4.06 16.09
C GLY A 180 -5.15 2.57 15.86
N GLU A 181 -5.48 1.76 16.88
CA GLU A 181 -5.29 0.31 16.88
C GLU A 181 -6.51 -0.41 16.28
N LEU A 182 -6.26 -1.56 15.64
CA LEU A 182 -7.32 -2.43 15.13
C LEU A 182 -8.00 -3.16 16.29
N LEU A 183 -9.32 -3.38 16.17
CA LEU A 183 -10.10 -4.09 17.17
C LEU A 183 -9.89 -5.62 17.15
N ASP A 184 -9.28 -6.16 16.08
CA ASP A 184 -9.08 -7.60 15.88
C ASP A 184 -8.14 -8.27 16.90
N GLY A 185 -7.36 -7.49 17.64
CA GLY A 185 -6.56 -7.94 18.79
C GLY A 185 -7.17 -7.67 20.16
N VAL A 186 -8.36 -7.06 20.23
CA VAL A 186 -8.96 -6.60 21.49
C VAL A 186 -9.89 -7.68 22.05
N GLY A 187 -9.51 -8.26 23.20
CA GLY A 187 -10.30 -9.26 23.92
C GLY A 187 -11.42 -8.68 24.79
N ASP A 188 -11.37 -7.38 25.09
CA ASP A 188 -12.45 -6.68 25.79
C ASP A 188 -13.60 -6.36 24.82
N LEU A 189 -14.84 -6.57 25.27
CA LEU A 189 -16.04 -6.35 24.47
C LEU A 189 -16.42 -4.86 24.39
N ALA A 190 -16.08 -4.05 25.39
CA ALA A 190 -16.54 -2.67 25.47
C ALA A 190 -16.11 -1.80 24.25
N PRO A 191 -14.87 -1.90 23.72
CA PRO A 191 -14.48 -1.17 22.51
C PRO A 191 -15.25 -1.59 21.24
N TRP A 192 -15.66 -2.86 21.17
CA TRP A 192 -16.50 -3.37 20.08
C TRP A 192 -17.93 -2.81 20.15
N GLU A 193 -18.53 -2.81 21.35
CA GLU A 193 -19.87 -2.25 21.58
C GLU A 193 -19.93 -0.76 21.23
N ASP A 194 -18.91 -0.01 21.64
CA ASP A 194 -18.75 1.41 21.30
C ASP A 194 -18.61 1.63 19.78
N ALA A 195 -17.80 0.81 19.08
CA ALA A 195 -17.65 0.90 17.63
C ALA A 195 -18.96 0.60 16.87
N VAL A 196 -19.68 -0.47 17.25
CA VAL A 196 -20.97 -0.82 16.63
C VAL A 196 -22.03 0.25 16.91
N THR A 197 -22.07 0.79 18.12
CA THR A 197 -23.00 1.86 18.50
C THR A 197 -22.77 3.11 17.66
N ARG A 198 -21.51 3.53 17.47
CA ARG A 198 -21.17 4.66 16.58
C ARG A 198 -21.58 4.41 15.13
N LEU A 199 -21.31 3.20 14.61
CA LEU A 199 -21.69 2.83 13.24
C LEU A 199 -23.22 2.88 13.05
N ALA A 200 -23.98 2.31 14.00
CA ALA A 200 -25.44 2.33 13.95
C ALA A 200 -26.00 3.76 13.99
N HIS A 201 -25.46 4.62 14.86
CA HIS A 201 -25.84 6.03 14.91
C HIS A 201 -25.58 6.75 13.58
N PHE A 202 -24.41 6.52 12.97
CA PHE A 202 -24.08 7.09 11.66
C PHE A 202 -25.06 6.64 10.58
N GLN A 203 -25.37 5.34 10.50
CA GLN A 203 -26.29 4.79 9.50
C GLN A 203 -27.71 5.35 9.64
N LEU A 204 -28.23 5.44 10.88
CA LEU A 204 -29.56 6.01 11.14
C LEU A 204 -29.66 7.49 10.75
N GLN A 205 -28.58 8.26 10.94
CA GLN A 205 -28.53 9.67 10.55
C GLN A 205 -28.36 9.84 9.04
N ALA A 206 -27.53 9.02 8.40
CA ALA A 206 -27.31 9.07 6.95
C ALA A 206 -28.60 8.77 6.15
N ASP A 207 -29.43 7.85 6.62
CA ASP A 207 -30.72 7.52 6.00
C ASP A 207 -31.76 8.65 6.15
N SER A 208 -31.60 9.52 7.16
CA SER A 208 -32.59 10.56 7.48
C SER A 208 -32.64 11.73 6.48
N ALA A 209 -31.65 11.88 5.61
CA ALA A 209 -31.58 12.92 4.57
C ALA A 209 -32.15 12.48 3.20
N SER A 210 -32.70 11.26 3.10
CA SER A 210 -33.34 10.74 1.87
C SER A 210 -34.87 10.80 1.89
N ARG A 211 -35.48 11.69 2.69
CA ARG A 211 -36.93 11.99 2.67
C ARG A 211 -37.21 13.44 2.38
#